data_AF-A0A4R6SC68-F1
#
_entry.id   AF-A0A4R6SC68-F1
#
_cell.length_a   1.000
_cell.length_b   1.000
_cell.length_c   1.000
_cell.angle_alpha   90.00
_cell.angle_beta   90.00
_cell.angle_gamma   90.00
#
_symmetry.space_group_name_H-M   'P 1'
#
loop_
_entity.id
_entity.type
_entity.pdbx_description
1 polymer ?
#
loop_
_entity_poly.entity_id
_entity_poly.type
_entity_poly.pdbx_seq_one_letter_code
_entity_poly.pdbx_strand_id
1 'polypeptide(L)'
;MAERARTFYLQRNEDLTGVSGTGIVADGVLWPDETVTVHWRGTYASDVYWPDGIEAVEQIHGHDGRTEIIWHVSNAATEPDYAAMVRVAAAATLREFAELIDRGPMIPLRPSIFSTMAREQADDIEAGRRG
;
A
#
# COMPACT_ATOMS: atom_id res chain seq x y z
N MET A 1 -4.43 18.17 -0.21
CA MET A 1 -4.14 16.74 -0.39
C MET A 1 -5.41 15.99 -0.04
N ALA A 2 -5.93 15.13 -0.91
CA ALA A 2 -7.09 14.31 -0.55
C ALA A 2 -6.64 13.31 0.53
N GLU A 3 -7.35 13.28 1.65
CA GLU A 3 -7.09 12.30 2.71
C GLU A 3 -7.46 10.90 2.20
N ARG A 4 -6.68 9.88 2.58
CA ARG A 4 -6.91 8.49 2.16
C ARG A 4 -7.81 7.80 3.17
N ALA A 5 -8.63 6.87 2.69
CA ALA A 5 -9.38 5.98 3.57
C ALA A 5 -8.42 5.18 4.47
N ARG A 6 -8.83 4.98 5.72
CA ARG A 6 -8.08 4.23 6.73
C ARG A 6 -8.76 2.90 6.99
N THR A 7 -8.02 1.81 7.05
CA THR A 7 -8.58 0.48 7.29
C THR A 7 -8.37 0.04 8.74
N PHE A 8 -9.29 -0.78 9.24
CA PHE A 8 -9.23 -1.38 10.57
C PHE A 8 -9.86 -2.78 10.55
N TYR A 9 -9.74 -3.50 11.66
CA TYR A 9 -10.52 -4.71 11.92
C TYR A 9 -11.09 -4.69 13.34
N LEU A 10 -12.19 -5.42 13.55
CA LEU A 10 -12.77 -5.62 14.87
C LEU A 10 -12.19 -6.89 15.49
N GLN A 11 -11.49 -6.72 16.61
CA GLN A 11 -10.90 -7.80 17.39
C GLN A 11 -11.79 -8.12 18.58
N ARG A 12 -12.45 -9.28 18.57
CA ARG A 12 -13.26 -9.75 19.70
C ARG A 12 -12.43 -10.65 20.61
N ASN A 13 -12.19 -10.17 21.82
CA ASN A 13 -11.41 -10.88 22.83
C ASN A 13 -12.29 -11.84 23.66
N GLU A 14 -13.56 -11.50 23.85
CA GLU A 14 -14.50 -12.31 24.63
C GLU A 14 -15.85 -12.47 23.92
N ASP A 15 -16.37 -13.70 23.90
CA ASP A 15 -17.75 -14.01 23.49
C ASP A 15 -18.48 -14.73 24.62
N LEU A 16 -19.29 -13.99 25.38
CA LEU A 16 -20.06 -14.53 26.50
C LEU A 16 -21.22 -15.42 26.07
N THR A 17 -21.67 -15.29 24.82
CA THR A 17 -22.82 -16.05 24.31
C THR A 17 -22.40 -17.39 23.71
N GLY A 18 -21.14 -17.50 23.26
CA GLY A 18 -20.61 -18.64 22.51
C GLY A 18 -21.18 -18.77 21.10
N VAL A 19 -21.98 -17.81 20.63
CA VAL A 19 -22.63 -17.84 19.30
C VAL A 19 -21.75 -17.20 18.24
N SER A 20 -20.96 -16.21 18.62
CA SER A 20 -20.32 -15.27 17.68
C SER A 20 -18.83 -15.55 17.46
N GLY A 21 -18.20 -16.30 18.38
CA GLY A 21 -16.78 -16.62 18.36
C GLY A 21 -15.88 -15.44 18.74
N THR A 22 -14.59 -15.72 18.90
CA THR A 22 -13.53 -14.75 19.21
C THR A 22 -12.56 -14.58 18.02
N GLY A 23 -11.72 -13.54 18.05
CA GLY A 23 -10.73 -13.24 17.02
C GLY A 23 -11.14 -12.07 16.14
N ILE A 24 -10.67 -12.05 14.89
CA ILE A 24 -11.04 -11.00 13.94
C ILE A 24 -12.41 -11.30 13.35
N VAL A 25 -13.41 -10.51 13.74
CA VAL A 25 -14.82 -10.75 13.43
C VAL A 25 -15.34 -9.88 12.28
N ALA A 26 -14.67 -8.77 11.98
CA ALA A 26 -14.99 -7.90 10.86
C ALA A 26 -13.78 -7.11 10.37
N ASP A 27 -13.81 -6.71 9.11
CA ASP A 27 -12.93 -5.70 8.51
C ASP A 27 -13.69 -4.38 8.37
N GLY A 28 -12.99 -3.25 8.34
CA GLY A 28 -13.63 -1.97 8.16
C GLY A 28 -12.77 -0.92 7.47
N VAL A 29 -13.45 0.06 6.90
CA VAL A 29 -12.87 1.21 6.21
C VAL A 29 -13.52 2.47 6.77
N LEU A 30 -12.71 3.39 7.30
CA LEU A 30 -13.08 4.78 7.57
C LEU A 30 -12.75 5.61 6.34
N TRP A 31 -13.78 6.20 5.74
CA TRP A 31 -13.66 7.03 4.56
C TRP A 31 -13.24 8.47 4.91
N PRO A 32 -12.68 9.23 3.96
CA PRO A 32 -12.29 10.62 4.19
C PRO A 32 -13.45 11.57 4.52
N ASP A 33 -14.68 11.17 4.26
CA ASP A 33 -15.90 11.90 4.66
C ASP A 33 -16.43 11.47 6.04
N GLU A 34 -15.59 10.79 6.82
CA GLU A 34 -15.84 10.29 8.18
C GLU A 34 -16.85 9.15 8.28
N THR A 35 -17.42 8.70 7.16
CA THR A 35 -18.34 7.56 7.12
C THR A 35 -17.56 6.24 7.20
N VAL A 36 -18.23 5.17 7.67
CA VAL A 36 -17.58 3.87 7.84
C VAL A 36 -18.32 2.76 7.08
N THR A 37 -17.57 1.82 6.51
CA THR A 37 -18.12 0.55 6.02
C THR A 37 -17.49 -0.59 6.81
N VAL A 38 -18.30 -1.52 7.30
CA VAL A 38 -17.87 -2.72 8.04
C VAL A 38 -18.29 -3.96 7.27
N HIS A 39 -17.34 -4.85 6.99
CA HIS A 39 -17.54 -6.17 6.41
C HIS A 39 -17.45 -7.24 7.50
N TRP A 40 -18.58 -7.81 7.89
CA TRP A 40 -18.65 -8.91 8.86
C TRP A 40 -18.19 -10.22 8.24
N ARG A 41 -17.31 -10.94 8.93
CA ARG A 41 -16.78 -12.23 8.50
C ARG A 41 -17.69 -13.38 8.95
N GLY A 42 -17.54 -14.54 8.32
CA GLY A 42 -18.20 -15.78 8.70
C GLY A 42 -19.13 -16.34 7.61
N THR A 43 -19.92 -17.35 7.95
CA THR A 43 -20.82 -18.05 7.02
C THR A 43 -21.87 -17.12 6.39
N TYR A 44 -22.31 -16.12 7.14
CA TYR A 44 -23.30 -15.13 6.70
C TYR A 44 -22.66 -13.74 6.69
N ALA A 45 -21.65 -13.58 5.83
CA ALA A 45 -20.96 -12.31 5.66
C ALA A 45 -21.93 -11.21 5.22
N SER A 46 -21.75 -10.00 5.75
CA SER A 46 -22.57 -8.84 5.41
C SER A 46 -21.76 -7.55 5.47
N ASP A 47 -22.14 -6.60 4.63
CA ASP A 47 -21.57 -5.26 4.61
C ASP A 47 -22.56 -4.27 5.21
N VAL A 48 -22.10 -3.42 6.13
CA VAL A 48 -22.93 -2.41 6.79
C VAL A 48 -22.27 -1.05 6.67
N TYR A 49 -23.06 -0.06 6.27
CA TYR A 49 -22.66 1.33 6.16
C TYR A 49 -23.09 2.12 7.40
N TRP A 50 -22.16 2.90 7.94
CA TRP A 50 -22.28 3.68 9.16
C TRP A 50 -22.09 5.17 8.83
N PRO A 51 -23.19 5.92 8.63
CA PRO A 51 -23.10 7.35 8.32
C PRO A 51 -22.58 8.18 9.50
N ASP A 52 -22.79 7.70 10.74
CA ASP A 52 -22.38 8.36 11.98
C ASP A 52 -20.93 8.04 12.38
N GLY A 53 -20.16 7.42 11.47
CA GLY A 53 -18.72 7.23 11.59
C GLY A 53 -18.29 6.17 12.61
N ILE A 54 -17.03 6.26 13.01
CA ILE A 54 -16.34 5.20 13.76
C ILE A 54 -16.81 5.09 15.22
N GLU A 55 -17.24 6.20 15.84
CA GLU A 55 -17.73 6.21 17.22
C GLU A 55 -19.03 5.40 17.35
N ALA A 56 -19.92 5.48 16.35
CA ALA A 56 -21.13 4.67 16.32
C ALA A 56 -20.84 3.16 16.25
N VAL A 57 -19.81 2.77 15.47
CA VAL A 57 -19.33 1.39 15.39
C VAL A 57 -18.82 0.93 16.76
N GLU A 58 -17.98 1.72 17.41
CA GLU A 58 -17.44 1.40 18.75
C GLU A 58 -18.55 1.31 19.80
N GLN A 59 -19.49 2.25 19.80
CA GLN A 59 -20.59 2.27 20.77
C GLN A 59 -21.47 1.03 20.68
N ILE A 60 -21.79 0.58 19.46
CA ILE A 60 -22.71 -0.55 19.24
C ILE A 60 -21.99 -1.89 19.33
N HIS A 61 -20.75 -1.97 18.84
CA HIS A 61 -20.03 -3.23 18.71
C HIS A 61 -18.88 -3.42 19.70
N GLY A 62 -18.50 -2.39 20.46
CA GLY A 62 -17.40 -2.47 21.42
C GLY A 62 -17.69 -3.40 22.62
N HIS A 63 -18.97 -3.57 22.98
CA HIS A 63 -19.44 -4.48 24.04
C HIS A 63 -18.62 -4.37 25.34
N ASP A 64 -18.56 -3.17 25.94
CA ASP A 64 -17.77 -2.87 27.14
C ASP A 64 -16.26 -3.19 27.01
N GLY A 65 -15.71 -3.00 25.81
CA GLY A 65 -14.30 -3.27 25.50
C GLY A 65 -14.00 -4.74 25.15
N ARG A 66 -15.02 -5.61 25.05
CA ARG A 66 -14.81 -7.01 24.64
C ARG A 66 -14.52 -7.15 23.15
N THR A 67 -14.89 -6.14 22.36
CA THR A 67 -14.48 -6.01 20.96
C THR A 67 -13.80 -4.66 20.78
N GLU A 68 -12.61 -4.68 20.18
CA GLU A 68 -11.76 -3.51 20.01
C GLU A 68 -11.58 -3.19 18.53
N ILE A 69 -11.48 -1.90 18.20
CA ILE A 69 -11.13 -1.43 16.86
C ILE A 69 -9.62 -1.40 16.76
N ILE A 70 -9.05 -2.25 15.90
CA ILE A 70 -7.61 -2.28 15.65
C ILE A 70 -7.32 -1.70 14.27
N TRP A 71 -6.64 -0.56 14.26
CA TRP A 71 -6.26 0.12 13.02
C TRP A 71 -5.12 -0.60 12.32
N HIS A 72 -5.24 -0.76 11.01
CA HIS A 72 -4.07 -1.09 10.21
C HIS A 72 -3.14 0.13 10.22
N VAL A 73 -1.93 -0.08 10.72
CA VAL A 73 -0.84 0.86 10.50
C VAL A 73 -0.55 0.87 9.00
N SER A 74 -0.97 1.95 8.33
CA SER A 74 -0.48 2.26 7.00
C SER A 74 1.00 2.58 7.16
N ASN A 75 1.85 1.57 6.99
CA ASN A 75 3.24 1.86 6.81
C ASN A 75 3.35 2.50 5.43
N ALA A 76 3.60 3.81 5.36
CA ALA A 76 3.90 4.46 4.09
C ALA A 76 5.06 3.76 3.35
N ALA A 77 5.87 2.97 4.06
CA ALA A 77 6.91 2.12 3.51
C ALA A 77 6.44 0.77 2.90
N THR A 78 5.18 0.36 3.06
CA THR A 78 4.63 -0.86 2.42
C THR A 78 3.82 -0.57 1.15
N GLU A 79 3.45 0.68 0.92
CA GLU A 79 3.03 1.11 -0.42
C GLU A 79 4.27 1.08 -1.31
N PRO A 80 4.25 0.39 -2.47
CA PRO A 80 5.37 0.47 -3.38
C PRO A 80 5.60 1.94 -3.72
N ASP A 81 6.81 2.44 -3.47
CA ASP A 81 7.21 3.75 -3.97
C ASP A 81 7.27 3.64 -5.50
N TYR A 82 6.12 3.84 -6.14
CA TYR A 82 5.98 3.77 -7.59
C TYR A 82 6.93 4.73 -8.29
N ALA A 83 7.25 5.87 -7.67
CA ALA A 83 8.22 6.81 -8.22
C ALA A 83 9.64 6.23 -8.16
N ALA A 84 10.04 5.61 -7.04
CA ALA A 84 11.31 4.88 -6.96
C ALA A 84 11.35 3.68 -7.92
N MET A 85 10.27 2.90 -8.02
CA MET A 85 10.18 1.76 -8.93
C MET A 85 10.34 2.19 -10.39
N VAL A 86 9.67 3.27 -10.79
CA VAL A 86 9.79 3.85 -12.14
C VAL A 86 11.21 4.37 -12.40
N ARG A 87 11.86 5.01 -11.41
CA ARG A 87 13.27 5.45 -11.54
C ARG A 87 14.22 4.28 -11.75
N VAL A 88 14.09 3.21 -10.96
CA VAL A 88 14.90 2.00 -11.11
C VAL A 88 14.71 1.37 -12.49
N ALA A 89 13.46 1.24 -12.95
CA ALA A 89 13.16 0.68 -14.28
C ALA A 89 13.71 1.57 -15.41
N ALA A 90 13.57 2.89 -15.30
CA ALA A 90 14.11 3.83 -16.28
C ALA A 90 15.65 3.80 -16.32
N ALA A 91 16.31 3.75 -15.17
CA ALA A 91 17.77 3.64 -15.06
C ALA A 91 18.28 2.32 -15.65
N ALA A 92 17.60 1.19 -15.36
CA ALA A 92 17.91 -0.11 -15.96
C ALA A 92 17.80 -0.06 -17.50
N THR A 93 16.74 0.55 -18.03
CA THR A 93 16.53 0.68 -19.48
C THR A 93 17.65 1.49 -20.15
N LEU A 94 18.10 2.58 -19.52
CA LEU A 94 19.22 3.38 -20.03
C LEU A 94 20.56 2.61 -19.99
N ARG A 95 20.78 1.79 -18.95
CA ARG A 95 21.97 0.92 -18.86
C ARG A 95 21.95 -0.16 -19.93
N GLU A 96 20.81 -0.82 -20.15
CA GLU A 96 20.64 -1.80 -21.23
C GLU A 96 20.88 -1.18 -22.62
N PHE A 97 20.40 0.05 -22.83
CA PHE A 97 20.67 0.79 -24.05
C PHE A 97 22.16 1.11 -24.23
N ALA A 98 22.84 1.53 -23.16
CA ALA A 98 24.29 1.78 -23.19
C ALA A 98 25.09 0.50 -23.50
N GLU A 99 24.70 -0.63 -22.91
CA GLU A 99 25.27 -1.94 -23.22
C GLU A 99 25.02 -2.37 -24.65
N LEU A 100 23.83 -2.09 -25.21
CA LEU A 100 23.51 -2.39 -26.60
C LEU A 100 24.43 -1.62 -27.56
N ILE A 101 24.67 -0.33 -27.30
CA ILE A 101 25.61 0.49 -28.08
C ILE A 101 27.02 -0.10 -28.00
N ASP A 102 27.49 -0.40 -26.79
CA ASP A 102 28.86 -0.88 -26.57
C ASP A 102 29.07 -2.31 -27.07
N ARG A 103 28.03 -3.13 -27.17
CA ARG A 103 28.11 -4.45 -27.80
C ARG A 103 28.46 -4.36 -29.28
N GLY A 104 28.07 -3.26 -29.93
CA GLY A 104 28.21 -3.07 -31.36
C GLY A 104 27.44 -4.11 -32.20
N PRO A 105 27.37 -3.93 -33.53
CA PRO A 105 26.61 -4.85 -34.39
C PRO A 105 27.32 -6.20 -34.61
N MET A 106 28.65 -6.26 -34.51
CA MET A 106 29.46 -7.46 -34.82
C MET A 106 30.64 -7.70 -33.86
N ILE A 107 31.18 -6.66 -33.23
CA ILE A 107 32.26 -6.73 -32.25
C ILE A 107 32.04 -5.68 -31.15
N PRO A 108 32.48 -5.93 -29.90
CA PRO A 108 32.41 -4.96 -28.83
C PRO A 108 33.12 -3.65 -29.19
N LEU A 109 32.43 -2.54 -28.98
CA LEU A 109 32.95 -1.19 -29.09
C LEU A 109 33.43 -0.70 -27.71
N ARG A 110 34.32 0.27 -27.71
CA ARG A 110 34.62 1.03 -26.49
C ARG A 110 33.43 1.93 -26.14
N PRO A 111 33.20 2.23 -24.85
CA PRO A 111 32.19 3.18 -24.44
C PRO A 111 32.29 4.49 -25.23
N SER A 112 31.18 4.86 -25.87
CA SER A 112 31.02 6.10 -26.60
C SER A 112 30.55 7.22 -25.67
N ILE A 113 30.55 8.46 -26.15
CA ILE A 113 29.98 9.60 -25.41
C ILE A 113 28.49 9.31 -25.10
N PHE A 114 27.73 8.74 -26.04
CA PHE A 114 26.31 8.45 -25.84
C PHE A 114 26.05 7.34 -24.81
N SER A 115 26.82 6.25 -24.84
CA SER A 115 26.69 5.17 -23.85
C SER A 115 27.26 5.56 -22.48
N THR A 116 28.17 6.53 -22.41
CA THR A 116 28.62 7.12 -21.14
C THR A 116 27.54 8.02 -20.55
N MET A 117 26.98 8.95 -21.34
CA MET A 117 25.89 9.83 -20.92
C MET A 117 24.64 9.06 -20.48
N ALA A 118 24.29 7.97 -21.18
CA ALA A 118 23.15 7.14 -20.78
C ALA A 118 23.35 6.49 -19.40
N ARG A 119 24.58 6.10 -19.05
CA ARG A 119 24.90 5.56 -17.71
C ARG A 119 24.88 6.64 -16.64
N GLU A 120 25.45 7.82 -16.92
CA GLU A 120 25.39 8.97 -16.00
C GLU A 120 23.94 9.36 -15.70
N GLN A 121 23.10 9.43 -16.74
CA GLN A 121 21.67 9.73 -16.57
C GLN A 121 20.94 8.64 -15.79
N ALA A 122 21.29 7.37 -15.98
CA ALA A 122 20.72 6.27 -15.20
C ALA A 122 21.05 6.40 -13.71
N ASP A 123 22.31 6.72 -13.38
CA ASP A 123 22.79 6.88 -12.01
C ASP A 123 22.12 8.09 -11.32
N ASP A 124 21.88 9.18 -12.05
CA ASP A 124 21.16 10.35 -11.52
C ASP A 124 19.67 10.09 -11.29
N ILE A 125 19.01 9.39 -12.22
CA ILE A 125 17.60 8.99 -12.08
C ILE A 125 17.43 8.06 -10.87
N GLU A 126 18.31 7.07 -10.72
CA GLU A 126 18.28 6.13 -9.59
C GLU A 126 18.58 6.81 -8.25
N ALA A 127 19.50 7.77 -8.25
CA ALA A 127 19.78 8.61 -7.07
C ALA A 127 18.70 9.66 -6.78
N GLY A 128 17.68 9.79 -7.63
CA GLY A 128 16.62 10.80 -7.50
C GLY A 128 17.09 12.24 -7.72
N ARG A 129 18.26 12.43 -8.34
CA ARG A 129 18.78 13.75 -8.73
C ARG A 129 18.13 14.14 -10.05
N ARG A 130 17.53 15.34 -10.11
CA ARG A 130 17.11 15.89 -11.42
C ARG A 130 18.35 16.41 -12.12
N GLY A 131 18.53 16.01 -13.38
CA GLY A 131 19.39 16.74 -14.33
C GLY A 131 18.80 18.09 -14.70
#